data_AF-A0A356XD65-F1
#
_entry.id   AF-A0A356XD65-F1
#
_cell.length_a   1.000
_cell.length_b   1.000
_cell.length_c   1.000
_cell.angle_alpha   90.00
_cell.angle_beta   90.00
_cell.angle_gamma   90.00
#
_symmetry.space_group_name_H-M   'P 1'
#
loop_
_entity.id
_entity.type
_entity.pdbx_description
1 polymer ?
#
loop_
_entity_poly.entity_id
_entity_poly.type
_entity_poly.pdbx_seq_one_letter_code
_entity_poly.pdbx_strand_id
1 'polypeptide(L)'
;MKTSPSLGCCGLDCGLCPRFYTHGTSRCPGCCGDDFFNKHPSCAFVTCCVSKKGLEVCAECSDFPCARFDRETGMTDSFITHRRVMHNQEFIRKYGIAVFLEQQSRRMNILQTMIGHYDDGKSRSFFCLAAALLSLEGLNAGLTKTEQEVKERAIGKEDLKSRARIARESMEQIAGQENVELKLRKSKK
;
A
#
# COMPACT_ATOMS: atom_id res chain seq x y z
N MET A 1 14.53 1.36 -17.93
CA MET A 1 13.70 2.52 -17.51
C MET A 1 12.57 1.99 -16.67
N LYS A 2 12.18 2.68 -15.59
CA LYS A 2 11.18 2.18 -14.65
C LYS A 2 9.81 1.97 -15.32
N THR A 3 9.19 0.80 -15.18
CA THR A 3 7.93 0.44 -15.86
C THR A 3 6.75 0.17 -14.93
N SER A 4 6.97 0.03 -13.62
CA SER A 4 5.91 -0.33 -12.66
C SER A 4 5.65 0.78 -11.64
N PRO A 5 4.74 1.74 -11.91
CA PRO A 5 4.46 2.87 -11.01
C PRO A 5 3.82 2.49 -9.68
N SER A 6 3.12 1.36 -9.62
CA SER A 6 2.55 0.82 -8.38
C SER A 6 3.62 0.38 -7.37
N LEU A 7 4.88 0.25 -7.78
CA LEU A 7 5.99 -0.08 -6.90
C LEU A 7 6.97 1.09 -6.85
N GLY A 8 7.17 1.65 -5.66
CA GLY A 8 8.24 2.62 -5.42
C GLY A 8 9.60 1.98 -5.67
N CYS A 9 10.51 2.68 -6.36
CA CYS A 9 11.89 2.18 -6.49
C CYS A 9 12.55 1.99 -5.11
N CYS A 10 12.11 2.72 -4.10
CA CYS A 10 12.52 2.58 -2.71
C CYS A 10 11.86 1.41 -1.97
N GLY A 11 10.87 0.72 -2.52
CA GLY A 11 10.19 -0.43 -1.88
C GLY A 11 8.86 -0.07 -1.22
N LEU A 12 8.48 1.22 -1.24
CA LEU A 12 7.13 1.63 -0.88
C LEU A 12 6.12 1.02 -1.85
N ASP A 13 5.02 0.52 -1.30
CA ASP A 13 3.94 -0.05 -2.08
C ASP A 13 3.00 1.07 -2.59
N CYS A 14 3.41 1.78 -3.64
CA CYS A 14 2.64 2.90 -4.20
C CYS A 14 1.23 2.49 -4.63
N GLY A 15 1.03 1.23 -5.07
CA GLY A 15 -0.27 0.66 -5.42
C GLY A 15 -1.20 0.48 -4.23
N LEU A 16 -0.68 0.49 -2.99
CA LEU A 16 -1.46 0.44 -1.76
C LEU A 16 -1.47 1.81 -1.03
N CYS A 17 -1.09 2.89 -1.72
CA CYS A 17 -1.10 4.24 -1.18
C CYS A 17 -2.48 4.90 -1.31
N PRO A 18 -3.01 5.58 -0.27
CA PRO A 18 -4.27 6.33 -0.38
C PRO A 18 -4.27 7.41 -1.49
N ARG A 19 -3.10 8.01 -1.76
CA ARG A 19 -2.93 9.03 -2.82
C ARG A 19 -3.03 8.45 -4.24
N PHE A 20 -2.78 7.15 -4.41
CA PHE A 20 -2.92 6.45 -5.68
C PHE A 20 -4.39 6.31 -6.10
N TYR A 21 -5.29 6.29 -5.11
CA TYR A 21 -6.75 6.19 -5.27
C TYR A 21 -7.48 7.52 -5.05
N THR A 22 -6.76 8.65 -5.04
CA THR A 22 -7.41 9.97 -5.01
C THR A 22 -8.02 10.28 -6.38
N HIS A 23 -9.22 10.89 -6.41
CA HIS A 23 -9.86 11.32 -7.65
C HIS A 23 -9.39 12.73 -8.04
N GLY A 24 -9.32 13.01 -9.34
CA GLY A 24 -8.96 14.32 -9.88
C GLY A 24 -7.45 14.56 -10.00
N THR A 25 -7.07 15.82 -10.23
CA THR A 25 -5.70 16.26 -10.56
C THR A 25 -4.69 16.01 -9.45
N SER A 26 -5.14 15.88 -8.20
CA SER A 26 -4.28 15.59 -7.04
C SER A 26 -3.87 14.11 -6.91
N ARG A 27 -4.37 13.22 -7.78
CA ARG A 27 -3.99 11.80 -7.80
C ARG A 27 -2.49 11.63 -7.98
N CYS A 28 -1.85 10.84 -7.11
CA CYS A 28 -0.46 10.44 -7.31
C CYS A 28 -0.42 9.34 -8.39
N PRO A 29 0.41 9.49 -9.45
CA PRO A 29 0.49 8.52 -10.54
C PRO A 29 1.29 7.26 -10.18
N GLY A 30 1.83 7.18 -8.96
CA GLY A 30 2.79 6.16 -8.58
C GLY A 30 4.23 6.55 -8.98
N CYS A 31 5.21 5.78 -8.53
CA CYS A 31 6.62 6.10 -8.69
C CYS A 31 7.04 6.11 -10.16
N CYS A 32 7.49 7.27 -10.65
CA CYS A 32 7.81 7.50 -12.07
C CYS A 32 6.65 7.25 -13.04
N GLY A 33 5.39 7.29 -12.58
CA GLY A 33 4.24 7.32 -13.48
C GLY A 33 4.12 8.67 -14.21
N ASP A 34 3.14 8.78 -15.11
CA ASP A 34 2.89 10.01 -15.87
C ASP A 34 2.67 11.21 -14.93
N ASP A 35 3.36 12.32 -15.19
CA ASP A 35 3.35 13.53 -14.36
C ASP A 35 4.01 13.38 -12.96
N PHE A 36 4.68 12.26 -12.67
CA PHE A 36 5.31 12.03 -11.36
C PHE A 36 6.33 13.12 -10.99
N PHE A 37 7.19 13.52 -11.93
CA PHE A 37 8.27 14.47 -11.65
C PHE A 37 7.78 15.89 -11.38
N ASN A 38 6.61 16.28 -11.90
CA ASN A 38 5.98 17.55 -11.56
C ASN A 38 5.40 17.52 -10.14
N LYS A 39 4.86 16.37 -9.70
CA LYS A 39 4.28 16.20 -8.35
C LYS A 39 5.32 15.87 -7.27
N HIS A 40 6.44 15.26 -7.66
CA HIS A 40 7.49 14.75 -6.77
C HIS A 40 8.90 15.10 -7.31
N PRO A 41 9.26 16.40 -7.42
CA PRO A 41 10.48 16.82 -8.11
C PRO A 41 11.79 16.41 -7.42
N SER A 42 11.76 16.06 -6.13
CA SER A 42 12.95 15.92 -5.28
C SER A 42 13.16 14.52 -4.68
N CYS A 43 12.60 13.46 -5.27
CA CYS A 43 12.75 12.11 -4.73
C CYS A 43 14.19 11.58 -4.91
N ALA A 44 14.98 11.62 -3.84
CA ALA A 44 16.38 11.18 -3.84
C ALA A 44 16.58 9.70 -4.26
N PHE A 45 15.61 8.82 -3.93
CA PHE A 45 15.64 7.42 -4.38
C PHE A 45 15.49 7.30 -5.89
N VAL A 46 14.53 8.03 -6.49
CA VAL A 46 14.32 8.01 -7.94
C VAL A 46 15.54 8.57 -8.68
N THR A 47 16.08 9.70 -8.22
CA THR A 47 17.30 10.29 -8.80
C THR A 47 18.47 9.30 -8.79
N CYS A 48 18.65 8.55 -7.71
CA CYS A 48 19.75 7.58 -7.61
C CYS A 48 19.46 6.29 -8.39
N CYS A 49 18.36 5.61 -8.07
CA CYS A 49 18.02 4.28 -8.56
C CYS A 49 17.63 4.30 -10.04
N VAL A 50 16.69 5.16 -10.40
CA VAL A 50 16.09 5.17 -11.75
C VAL A 50 16.92 6.04 -12.68
N SER A 51 17.15 7.32 -12.33
CA SER A 51 17.78 8.27 -13.27
C SER A 51 19.26 8.00 -13.48
N LYS A 52 20.03 7.73 -12.40
CA LYS A 52 21.49 7.52 -12.50
C LYS A 52 21.88 6.07 -12.78
N LYS A 53 21.22 5.10 -12.13
CA LYS A 53 21.57 3.67 -12.25
C LYS A 53 20.70 2.90 -13.26
N GLY A 54 19.59 3.47 -13.74
CA GLY A 54 18.72 2.82 -14.72
C GLY A 54 17.90 1.63 -14.19
N LEU A 55 17.82 1.45 -12.88
CA LEU A 55 17.20 0.31 -12.21
C LEU A 55 15.70 0.51 -11.97
N GLU A 56 14.93 -0.58 -11.87
CA GLU A 56 13.49 -0.57 -11.57
C GLU A 56 13.25 -0.31 -10.07
N VAL A 57 14.10 -0.91 -9.23
CA VAL A 57 14.05 -0.82 -7.76
C VAL A 57 15.45 -0.90 -7.15
N CYS A 58 15.59 -0.39 -5.92
CA CYS A 58 16.86 -0.42 -5.20
C CYS A 58 17.34 -1.84 -4.89
N ALA A 59 16.46 -2.84 -4.77
CA ALA A 59 16.84 -4.24 -4.58
C ALA A 59 17.73 -4.82 -5.70
N GLU A 60 17.70 -4.24 -6.91
CA GLU A 60 18.57 -4.64 -8.02
C GLU A 60 19.99 -4.06 -7.90
N CYS A 61 20.21 -3.10 -7.00
CA CYS A 61 21.51 -2.47 -6.81
C CYS A 61 22.44 -3.41 -6.03
N SER A 62 23.67 -3.60 -6.52
CA SER A 62 24.73 -4.36 -5.82
C SER A 62 24.98 -3.87 -4.40
N ASP A 63 24.88 -2.56 -4.21
CA ASP A 63 25.16 -1.88 -2.95
C ASP A 63 23.95 -1.93 -1.98
N PHE A 64 22.83 -2.55 -2.36
CA PHE A 64 21.65 -2.63 -1.51
C PHE A 64 21.82 -3.69 -0.41
N PRO A 65 21.45 -3.38 0.85
CA PRO A 65 21.01 -2.09 1.36
C PRO A 65 22.17 -1.09 1.53
N CYS A 66 21.97 0.17 1.12
CA CYS A 66 22.96 1.24 1.23
C CYS A 66 22.55 2.32 2.23
N ALA A 67 23.45 3.26 2.54
CA ALA A 67 23.25 4.34 3.53
C ALA A 67 21.99 5.20 3.32
N ARG A 68 21.36 5.18 2.14
CA ARG A 68 20.07 5.86 1.91
C ARG A 68 18.93 5.24 2.72
N PHE A 69 19.05 3.97 3.10
CA PHE A 69 18.08 3.24 3.91
C PHE A 69 18.31 3.37 5.42
N ASP A 70 19.40 4.03 5.87
CA ASP A 70 19.69 4.21 7.30
C ASP A 70 18.57 4.95 8.03
N ARG A 71 17.85 5.84 7.33
CA ARG A 71 16.70 6.59 7.85
C ARG A 71 15.36 5.92 7.57
N GLU A 72 15.34 4.85 6.78
CA GLU A 72 14.14 4.12 6.37
C GLU A 72 13.93 2.90 7.27
N THR A 73 13.66 3.19 8.54
CA THR A 73 13.56 2.19 9.60
C THR A 73 12.18 1.54 9.70
N GLY A 74 11.19 2.01 8.93
CA GLY A 74 9.78 1.61 9.07
C GLY A 74 9.13 2.04 10.40
N MET A 75 9.80 2.87 11.20
CA MET A 75 9.30 3.35 12.50
C MET A 75 8.37 4.55 12.37
N THR A 76 8.54 5.35 11.32
CA THR A 76 7.70 6.52 11.03
C THR A 76 7.03 6.34 9.68
N ASP A 77 5.71 6.38 9.68
CA ASP A 77 4.88 6.37 8.49
C ASP A 77 4.56 7.81 8.05
N SER A 78 4.25 7.95 6.75
CA SER A 78 3.73 9.19 6.18
C SER A 78 2.21 9.10 6.01
N PHE A 79 1.69 9.26 4.79
CA PHE A 79 0.33 8.86 4.41
C PHE A 79 0.26 7.40 3.93
N ILE A 80 1.42 6.79 3.67
CA ILE A 80 1.62 5.37 3.38
C ILE A 80 2.47 4.77 4.50
N THR A 81 2.32 3.46 4.76
CA THR A 81 3.19 2.80 5.73
C THR A 81 4.57 2.48 5.15
N HIS A 82 5.59 2.73 5.95
CA HIS A 82 6.99 2.47 5.64
C HIS A 82 7.46 1.11 6.21
N ARG A 83 6.66 0.47 7.07
CA ARG A 83 6.97 -0.81 7.73
C ARG A 83 7.40 -1.94 6.78
N ARG A 84 6.91 -1.92 5.55
CA ARG A 84 7.20 -2.96 4.54
C ARG A 84 8.33 -2.59 3.60
N VAL A 85 8.94 -1.40 3.68
CA VAL A 85 9.92 -0.93 2.70
C VAL A 85 11.11 -1.90 2.57
N MET A 86 11.78 -2.21 3.69
CA MET A 86 12.93 -3.13 3.69
C MET A 86 12.50 -4.55 3.31
N HIS A 87 11.40 -5.02 3.89
CA HIS A 87 10.84 -6.34 3.60
C HIS A 87 10.52 -6.53 2.11
N ASN A 88 9.91 -5.53 1.47
CA ASN A 88 9.55 -5.57 0.06
C ASN A 88 10.81 -5.64 -0.81
N GLN A 89 11.84 -4.86 -0.49
CA GLN A 89 13.11 -4.90 -1.24
C GLN A 89 13.80 -6.25 -1.07
N GLU A 90 13.86 -6.81 0.15
CA GLU A 90 14.42 -8.13 0.40
C GLU A 90 13.65 -9.23 -0.33
N PHE A 91 12.31 -9.15 -0.32
CA PHE A 91 11.45 -10.05 -1.06
C PHE A 91 11.76 -9.98 -2.56
N ILE A 92 11.84 -8.78 -3.13
CA ILE A 92 12.14 -8.57 -4.54
C ILE A 92 13.54 -9.09 -4.87
N ARG A 93 14.54 -8.86 -4.01
CA ARG A 93 15.90 -9.37 -4.21
C ARG A 93 15.93 -10.91 -4.24
N LYS A 94 15.10 -11.55 -3.42
CA LYS A 94 15.05 -13.00 -3.28
C LYS A 94 14.22 -13.70 -4.36
N TYR A 95 13.08 -13.12 -4.75
CA TYR A 95 12.09 -13.78 -5.61
C TYR A 95 11.82 -13.06 -6.94
N GLY A 96 12.37 -11.87 -7.13
CA GLY A 96 12.20 -11.05 -8.33
C GLY A 96 10.99 -10.13 -8.29
N ILE A 97 11.03 -9.11 -9.15
CA ILE A 97 10.01 -8.05 -9.25
C ILE A 97 8.68 -8.61 -9.74
N ALA A 98 8.68 -9.51 -10.72
CA ALA A 98 7.45 -10.08 -11.28
C ALA A 98 6.59 -10.76 -10.22
N VAL A 99 7.21 -11.55 -9.33
CA VAL A 99 6.52 -12.24 -8.23
C VAL A 99 5.96 -11.24 -7.22
N PHE A 100 6.73 -10.18 -6.91
CA PHE A 100 6.23 -9.11 -6.05
C PHE A 100 5.00 -8.41 -6.65
N LEU A 101 5.06 -8.05 -7.94
CA LEU A 101 3.96 -7.36 -8.63
C LEU A 101 2.71 -8.22 -8.75
N GLU A 102 2.84 -9.54 -8.91
CA GLU A 102 1.70 -10.46 -8.88
C GLU A 102 1.00 -10.43 -7.51
N GLN A 103 1.77 -10.50 -6.42
CA GLN A 103 1.22 -10.40 -5.06
C GLN A 103 0.60 -9.03 -4.79
N GLN A 104 1.26 -7.95 -5.24
CA GLN A 104 0.76 -6.59 -5.13
C GLN A 104 -0.55 -6.43 -5.89
N SER A 105 -0.66 -6.96 -7.11
CA SER A 105 -1.89 -6.92 -7.91
C SER A 105 -3.07 -7.58 -7.18
N ARG A 106 -2.84 -8.75 -6.56
CA ARG A 106 -3.88 -9.42 -5.76
C ARG A 106 -4.34 -8.55 -4.58
N ARG A 107 -3.42 -7.89 -3.88
CA ARG A 107 -3.73 -6.95 -2.79
C ARG A 107 -4.49 -5.71 -3.30
N MET A 108 -4.07 -5.16 -4.43
CA MET A 108 -4.72 -4.01 -5.07
C MET A 108 -6.15 -4.33 -5.50
N ASN A 109 -6.42 -5.51 -6.03
CA ASN A 109 -7.78 -5.93 -6.41
C ASN A 109 -8.70 -5.96 -5.18
N ILE A 110 -8.25 -6.54 -4.07
CA ILE A 110 -9.02 -6.55 -2.81
C ILE A 110 -9.23 -5.12 -2.28
N LEU A 111 -8.17 -4.30 -2.33
CA LEU A 111 -8.25 -2.89 -1.91
C LEU A 111 -9.25 -2.09 -2.76
N GLN A 112 -9.28 -2.31 -4.07
CA GLN A 112 -10.24 -1.67 -4.97
C GLN A 112 -11.68 -2.07 -4.65
N THR A 113 -11.93 -3.35 -4.35
CA THR A 113 -13.24 -3.82 -3.86
C THR A 113 -13.61 -3.13 -2.54
N MET A 114 -12.68 -3.06 -1.58
CA MET A 114 -12.90 -2.38 -0.31
C MET A 114 -13.24 -0.89 -0.50
N ILE A 115 -12.48 -0.18 -1.35
CA ILE A 115 -12.71 1.24 -1.63
C ILE A 115 -14.03 1.44 -2.37
N GLY A 116 -14.33 0.63 -3.40
CA GLY A 116 -15.52 0.81 -4.24
C GLY A 116 -16.84 0.53 -3.53
N HIS A 117 -16.84 -0.35 -2.52
CA HIS A 117 -18.08 -0.81 -1.87
C HIS A 117 -18.21 -0.43 -0.39
N TYR A 118 -17.13 0.04 0.24
CA TYR A 118 -17.10 0.27 1.69
C TYR A 118 -16.37 1.56 2.09
N ASP A 119 -15.84 2.37 1.16
CA ASP A 119 -15.29 3.69 1.49
C ASP A 119 -16.41 4.70 1.73
N ASP A 120 -16.54 5.17 2.97
CA ASP A 120 -17.43 6.24 3.40
C ASP A 120 -16.82 7.65 3.23
N GLY A 121 -15.71 7.74 2.48
CA GLY A 121 -14.92 8.95 2.30
C GLY A 121 -13.90 9.20 3.42
N LYS A 122 -13.88 8.36 4.46
CA LYS A 122 -12.94 8.46 5.59
C LYS A 122 -12.15 7.17 5.81
N SER A 123 -12.64 6.04 5.28
CA SER A 123 -12.09 4.71 5.55
C SER A 123 -10.98 4.28 4.58
N ARG A 124 -10.82 4.96 3.43
CA ARG A 124 -9.78 4.67 2.43
C ARG A 124 -8.39 4.44 3.00
N SER A 125 -7.89 5.38 3.81
CA SER A 125 -6.53 5.29 4.36
C SER A 125 -6.34 4.07 5.25
N PHE A 126 -7.40 3.66 5.95
CA PHE A 126 -7.39 2.44 6.75
C PHE A 126 -7.38 1.19 5.87
N PHE A 127 -8.21 1.13 4.81
CA PHE A 127 -8.19 -0.01 3.89
C PHE A 127 -6.84 -0.15 3.18
N CYS A 128 -6.23 0.96 2.78
CA CYS A 128 -4.87 0.98 2.22
C CYS A 128 -3.85 0.40 3.21
N LEU A 129 -3.95 0.78 4.49
CA LEU A 129 -3.08 0.27 5.53
C LEU A 129 -3.29 -1.23 5.80
N ALA A 130 -4.54 -1.69 5.85
CA ALA A 130 -4.88 -3.10 5.97
C ALA A 130 -4.30 -3.90 4.80
N ALA A 131 -4.50 -3.43 3.57
CA ALA A 131 -3.99 -4.06 2.36
C ALA A 131 -2.46 -4.19 2.36
N ALA A 132 -1.75 -3.23 2.95
CA ALA A 132 -0.28 -3.23 3.03
C ALA A 132 0.27 -4.14 4.15
N LEU A 133 -0.48 -4.35 5.23
CA LEU A 133 0.05 -5.00 6.43
C LEU A 133 -0.45 -6.42 6.67
N LEU A 134 -1.72 -6.70 6.38
CA LEU A 134 -2.31 -8.01 6.59
C LEU A 134 -1.79 -9.03 5.58
N SER A 135 -1.87 -10.31 5.90
CA SER A 135 -1.62 -11.37 4.93
C SER A 135 -2.68 -11.34 3.82
N LEU A 136 -2.38 -11.93 2.66
CA LEU A 136 -3.35 -12.02 1.58
C LEU A 136 -4.53 -12.93 1.96
N GLU A 137 -4.28 -13.96 2.76
CA GLU A 137 -5.32 -14.82 3.33
C GLU A 137 -6.24 -14.03 4.26
N GLY A 138 -5.67 -13.28 5.20
CA GLY A 138 -6.40 -12.41 6.11
C GLY A 138 -7.24 -11.35 5.39
N LEU A 139 -6.71 -10.73 4.34
CA LEU A 139 -7.47 -9.77 3.52
C LEU A 139 -8.70 -10.40 2.86
N ASN A 140 -8.54 -11.60 2.27
CA ASN A 140 -9.67 -12.32 1.67
C ASN A 140 -10.69 -12.73 2.74
N ALA A 141 -10.23 -13.31 3.85
CA ALA A 141 -11.10 -13.72 4.95
C ALA A 141 -11.89 -12.54 5.53
N GLY A 142 -11.23 -11.40 5.73
CA GLY A 142 -11.86 -10.16 6.20
C GLY A 142 -12.89 -9.62 5.21
N LEU A 143 -12.62 -9.68 3.91
CA LEU A 143 -13.56 -9.24 2.88
C LEU A 143 -14.79 -10.17 2.81
N THR A 144 -14.57 -11.49 2.77
CA THR A 144 -15.67 -12.48 2.78
C THR A 144 -16.54 -12.32 4.02
N LYS A 145 -15.93 -12.14 5.20
CA LYS A 145 -16.66 -11.87 6.43
C LYS A 145 -17.49 -10.58 6.33
N THR A 146 -16.92 -9.52 5.78
CA THR A 146 -17.61 -8.24 5.57
C THR A 146 -18.84 -8.42 4.66
N GLU A 147 -18.68 -9.13 3.54
CA GLU A 147 -19.76 -9.41 2.58
C GLU A 147 -20.89 -10.22 3.23
N GLN A 148 -20.55 -11.24 4.01
CA GLN A 148 -21.51 -12.04 4.75
C GLN A 148 -22.29 -11.20 5.77
N GLU A 149 -21.61 -10.44 6.63
CA GLU A 149 -22.28 -9.61 7.66
C GLU A 149 -23.18 -8.53 7.05
N VAL A 150 -22.74 -7.89 5.97
CA VAL A 150 -23.55 -6.91 5.24
C VAL A 150 -24.81 -7.55 4.67
N LYS A 151 -24.72 -8.77 4.14
CA LYS A 151 -25.86 -9.52 3.61
C LYS A 151 -26.82 -9.95 4.73
N GLU A 152 -26.31 -10.51 5.82
CA GLU A 152 -27.10 -10.97 6.97
C GLU A 152 -27.86 -9.83 7.65
N ARG A 153 -27.22 -8.66 7.77
CA ARG A 153 -27.84 -7.45 8.35
C ARG A 153 -28.66 -6.65 7.33
N ALA A 154 -28.80 -7.15 6.10
CA ALA A 154 -29.53 -6.50 5.00
C ALA A 154 -29.12 -5.02 4.79
N ILE A 155 -27.83 -4.70 4.92
CA ILE A 155 -27.33 -3.33 4.77
C ILE A 155 -27.32 -2.94 3.28
N GLY A 156 -28.13 -1.95 2.93
CA GLY A 156 -28.24 -1.43 1.57
C GLY A 156 -26.91 -0.86 1.05
N LYS A 157 -26.74 -0.85 -0.29
CA LYS A 157 -25.51 -0.34 -0.94
C LYS A 157 -25.26 1.15 -0.67
N GLU A 158 -26.32 1.93 -0.48
CA GLU A 158 -26.25 3.37 -0.19
C GLU A 158 -25.81 3.68 1.26
N ASP A 159 -25.94 2.74 2.20
CA ASP A 159 -25.49 2.93 3.59
C ASP A 159 -23.99 2.65 3.73
N LEU A 160 -23.19 3.51 3.09
CA LEU A 160 -21.73 3.41 3.11
C LEU A 160 -21.16 3.50 4.53
N LYS A 161 -21.83 4.21 5.45
CA LYS A 161 -21.36 4.35 6.83
C LYS A 161 -21.44 3.03 7.59
N SER A 162 -22.56 2.32 7.53
CA SER A 162 -22.71 1.00 8.17
C SER A 162 -21.83 -0.04 7.50
N ARG A 163 -21.71 -0.02 6.16
CA ARG A 163 -20.82 -0.90 5.40
C ARG A 163 -19.36 -0.68 5.77
N ALA A 164 -18.90 0.57 5.82
CA ALA A 164 -17.54 0.93 6.23
C ALA A 164 -17.24 0.44 7.65
N ARG A 165 -18.18 0.64 8.60
CA ARG A 165 -18.03 0.16 9.98
C ARG A 165 -17.81 -1.35 10.04
N ILE A 166 -18.65 -2.14 9.35
CA ILE A 166 -18.53 -3.61 9.30
C ILE A 166 -17.20 -4.03 8.68
N ALA A 167 -16.80 -3.39 7.58
CA ALA A 167 -15.52 -3.67 6.92
C ALA A 167 -14.33 -3.39 7.84
N ARG A 168 -14.36 -2.27 8.56
CA ARG A 168 -13.33 -1.91 9.52
C ARG A 168 -13.25 -2.90 10.67
N GLU A 169 -14.38 -3.24 11.28
CA GLU A 169 -14.46 -4.22 12.38
C GLU A 169 -13.90 -5.59 11.95
N SER A 170 -14.25 -6.04 10.73
CA SER A 170 -13.74 -7.29 10.17
C SER A 170 -12.21 -7.25 9.98
N MET A 171 -11.67 -6.16 9.43
CA MET A 171 -10.23 -6.00 9.25
C MET A 171 -9.48 -5.87 10.57
N GLU A 172 -10.05 -5.18 11.56
CA GLU A 172 -9.47 -5.07 12.91
C GLU A 172 -9.43 -6.44 13.62
N GLN A 173 -10.45 -7.28 13.43
CA GLN A 173 -10.43 -8.64 13.95
C GLN A 173 -9.33 -9.50 13.30
N ILE A 174 -9.21 -9.48 11.97
CA ILE A 174 -8.14 -10.19 11.27
C ILE A 174 -6.78 -9.67 11.74
N ALA A 175 -6.63 -8.36 11.90
CA ALA A 175 -5.40 -7.75 12.40
C ALA A 175 -5.05 -8.25 13.82
N GLY A 176 -6.04 -8.41 14.70
CA GLY A 176 -5.86 -9.02 16.01
C GLY A 176 -5.38 -10.47 15.95
N GLN A 177 -5.91 -11.26 15.01
CA GLN A 177 -5.50 -12.66 14.79
C GLN A 177 -4.07 -12.77 14.24
N GLU A 178 -3.67 -11.84 13.36
CA GLU A 178 -2.32 -11.78 12.79
C GLU A 178 -1.31 -11.01 13.66
N ASN A 179 -1.75 -10.48 14.81
CA ASN A 179 -0.95 -9.61 15.68
C ASN A 179 -0.37 -8.38 14.93
N VAL A 180 -1.19 -7.76 14.11
CA VAL A 180 -0.87 -6.59 13.27
C VAL A 180 -1.61 -5.36 13.80
N GLU A 181 -0.91 -4.23 13.94
CA GLU A 181 -1.53 -2.95 14.29
C GLU A 181 -1.91 -2.15 13.02
N LEU A 182 -3.20 -1.89 12.81
CA LEU A 182 -3.72 -1.07 11.70
C LEU A 182 -3.77 0.43 12.03
N LYS A 183 -2.64 0.99 12.45
CA LYS A 183 -2.48 2.42 12.74
C LYS A 183 -1.18 2.95 12.16
N LEU A 184 -1.22 4.08 11.45
CA LEU A 184 0.00 4.74 10.96
C LEU A 184 0.83 5.28 12.14
N ARG A 185 2.12 5.00 12.13
CA ARG A 185 3.08 5.45 13.15
C ARG A 185 3.55 6.85 12.82
N LYS A 186 3.42 7.80 13.74
CA LYS A 186 3.94 9.16 13.54
C LYS A 186 5.23 9.33 14.34
N SER A 187 6.16 10.13 13.83
CA SER A 187 7.27 10.59 14.64
C SER A 187 6.71 11.27 15.89
N LYS A 188 7.26 10.93 17.06
CA LYS A 188 7.08 11.80 18.23
C LYS A 188 7.69 13.15 17.83
N LYS A 189 6.90 14.22 17.98
CA LYS A 189 7.43 15.58 17.91
C LYS A 189 8.26 15.85 19.15
#